data_AF-A0A0S2UP82-F1
#
_entry.id   AF-A0A0S2UP82-F1
#
_cell.length_a   1.000
_cell.length_b   1.000
_cell.length_c   1.000
_cell.angle_alpha   90.00
_cell.angle_beta   90.00
_cell.angle_gamma   90.00
#
_symmetry.space_group_name_H-M   'P 1'
#
loop_
_entity.id
_entity.type
_entity.pdbx_description
1 polymer ?
#
loop_
_entity_poly.entity_id
_entity_poly.type
_entity_poly.pdbx_seq_one_letter_code
_entity_poly.pdbx_strand_id
1 'polypeptide(L)'
;MLNINFLEILLIFFTKILKNKKKNKNKKIIYKKAGEYTSILGNCLSCHTLNGGAPFSGGVSIKTKFGIINTPNITFNKKNGIGKINLRGFIKTLKNGISKNKKFLYPAFPYINYCKTKKKDIKNLYIYLKNLNNENILNRKNKIKFPLNYRSFLIGWRSLFFKKIKIKYNTKKKYNLNRGNYLYKSLCHCEICHNKLNNFGFNNKNFKGLGYTFIEKEKVININNNKNNIKKKNIFNIYKLIKYGLNREKFINIQMGEIVEKSIQYFSKIDIISISKKIKNNINKNIILKNRKNLININKLYKLKKKYKNYCKKCHGKLFLGNFPLYPNIKLKIKSKNIKNLIKNSKNINTNKKMYSSIMPFLNINNI
;
A
#
# COMPACT_ATOMS: atom_id res chain seq x y z
N MET A 1 64.09 8.67 -2.24
CA MET A 1 63.43 7.37 -2.44
C MET A 1 62.56 7.09 -1.23
N LEU A 2 61.24 6.95 -1.38
CA LEU A 2 60.31 6.73 -0.27
C LEU A 2 60.31 5.24 0.14
N ASN A 3 60.96 4.91 1.26
CA ASN A 3 60.87 3.60 1.91
C ASN A 3 59.52 3.50 2.67
N ILE A 4 58.44 3.24 1.92
CA ILE A 4 57.16 2.89 2.55
C ILE A 4 57.30 1.45 3.04
N ASN A 5 57.31 1.27 4.36
CA ASN A 5 57.52 -0.02 4.99
C ASN A 5 56.35 -0.97 4.67
N PHE A 6 56.62 -2.24 4.39
CA PHE A 6 55.60 -3.22 3.94
C PHE A 6 54.37 -3.29 4.86
N LEU A 7 54.58 -3.08 6.17
CA LEU A 7 53.50 -3.01 7.17
C LEU A 7 52.50 -1.86 6.92
N GLU A 8 52.95 -0.69 6.47
CA GLU A 8 52.08 0.46 6.22
C GLU A 8 51.16 0.23 5.02
N ILE A 9 51.70 -0.38 3.95
CA ILE A 9 50.93 -0.79 2.78
C ILE A 9 49.85 -1.81 3.19
N LEU A 10 50.21 -2.77 4.04
CA LEU A 10 49.29 -3.77 4.57
C LEU A 10 48.16 -3.10 5.39
N LEU A 11 48.51 -2.16 6.27
CA LEU A 11 47.55 -1.44 7.11
C LEU A 11 46.57 -0.58 6.27
N ILE A 12 47.07 0.12 5.25
CA ILE A 12 46.26 0.89 4.31
C ILE A 12 45.30 -0.04 3.53
N PHE A 13 45.78 -1.20 3.10
CA PHE A 13 44.96 -2.18 2.39
C PHE A 13 43.85 -2.76 3.29
N PHE A 14 44.18 -3.18 4.51
CA PHE A 14 43.21 -3.69 5.49
C PHE A 14 42.16 -2.65 5.88
N THR A 15 42.58 -1.40 6.14
CA THR A 15 41.64 -0.31 6.46
C THR A 15 40.71 0.00 5.28
N LYS A 16 41.19 -0.07 4.04
CA LYS A 16 40.38 0.09 2.83
C LYS A 16 39.36 -1.05 2.68
N ILE A 17 39.75 -2.30 2.96
CA ILE A 17 38.84 -3.45 2.97
C ILE A 17 37.75 -3.28 4.04
N LEU A 18 38.11 -2.91 5.27
CA LEU A 18 37.16 -2.72 6.36
C LEU A 18 36.18 -1.57 6.07
N LYS A 19 36.67 -0.44 5.55
CA LYS A 19 35.83 0.69 5.10
C LYS A 19 34.85 0.23 4.01
N ASN A 20 35.30 -0.57 3.04
CA ASN A 20 34.44 -1.11 1.99
C ASN A 20 33.40 -2.11 2.52
N LYS A 21 33.77 -3.02 3.41
CA LYS A 21 32.83 -3.95 4.09
C LYS A 21 31.75 -3.18 4.86
N LYS A 22 32.13 -2.16 5.64
CA LYS A 22 31.20 -1.28 6.39
C LYS A 22 30.27 -0.51 5.44
N LYS A 23 30.81 0.08 4.36
CA LYS A 23 30.04 0.79 3.34
C LYS A 23 29.03 -0.13 2.63
N ASN A 24 29.42 -1.37 2.34
CA ASN A 24 28.54 -2.38 1.74
C ASN A 24 27.44 -2.86 2.69
N LYS A 25 27.77 -3.08 3.98
CA LYS A 25 26.78 -3.40 5.03
C LYS A 25 25.74 -2.28 5.17
N ASN A 26 26.18 -1.03 5.22
CA ASN A 26 25.30 0.14 5.30
C ASN A 26 24.40 0.26 4.06
N LYS A 27 24.95 0.08 2.85
CA LYS A 27 24.15 0.03 1.61
C LYS A 27 23.08 -1.07 1.65
N LYS A 28 23.42 -2.27 2.11
CA LYS A 28 22.48 -3.40 2.22
C LYS A 28 21.32 -3.08 3.18
N ILE A 29 21.62 -2.47 4.33
CA ILE A 29 20.60 -2.01 5.30
C ILE A 29 19.69 -0.96 4.68
N ILE A 30 20.27 0.05 4.00
CA ILE A 30 19.50 1.12 3.33
C ILE A 30 18.56 0.54 2.26
N TYR A 31 19.03 -0.39 1.42
CA TYR A 31 18.20 -1.02 0.40
C TYR A 31 17.09 -1.88 1.01
N LYS A 32 17.36 -2.59 2.12
CA LYS A 32 16.35 -3.37 2.84
C LYS A 32 15.24 -2.46 3.39
N LYS A 33 15.60 -1.38 4.10
CA LYS A 33 14.63 -0.39 4.61
C LYS A 33 13.85 0.31 3.49
N ALA A 34 14.53 0.69 2.41
CA ALA A 34 13.87 1.30 1.25
C ALA A 34 12.93 0.31 0.54
N GLY A 35 13.29 -0.96 0.48
CA GLY A 35 12.48 -2.02 -0.11
C GLY A 35 11.27 -2.37 0.75
N GLU A 36 11.46 -2.43 2.06
CA GLU A 36 10.40 -2.53 3.05
C GLU A 36 9.40 -1.40 2.85
N TYR A 37 9.86 -0.15 2.92
CA TYR A 37 9.01 1.02 2.68
C TYR A 37 8.32 0.98 1.31
N THR A 38 8.99 0.48 0.27
CA THR A 38 8.37 0.27 -1.04
C THR A 38 7.24 -0.75 -0.98
N SER A 39 7.38 -1.84 -0.22
CA SER A 39 6.30 -2.81 -0.01
C SER A 39 5.10 -2.21 0.71
N ILE A 40 5.34 -1.29 1.65
CA ILE A 40 4.31 -0.48 2.33
C ILE A 40 3.61 0.41 1.32
N LEU A 41 4.35 1.18 0.52
CA LEU A 41 3.80 2.05 -0.51
C LEU A 41 2.90 1.30 -1.49
N GLY A 42 3.24 0.05 -1.82
CA GLY A 42 2.46 -0.81 -2.71
C GLY A 42 1.28 -1.52 -2.07
N ASN A 43 1.14 -1.43 -0.74
CA ASN A 43 0.21 -2.22 0.06
C ASN A 43 0.36 -3.73 -0.20
N CYS A 44 1.60 -4.22 -0.35
CA CYS A 44 1.85 -5.60 -0.74
C CYS A 44 1.35 -6.60 0.32
N LEU A 45 1.50 -6.25 1.61
CA LEU A 45 1.14 -7.12 2.72
C LEU A 45 -0.36 -7.43 2.77
N SER A 46 -1.24 -6.47 2.44
CA SER A 46 -2.69 -6.69 2.51
C SER A 46 -3.17 -7.75 1.54
N CYS A 47 -2.54 -7.83 0.36
CA CYS A 47 -2.88 -8.81 -0.65
C CYS A 47 -2.08 -10.12 -0.45
N HIS A 48 -0.83 -10.04 -0.02
CA HIS A 48 0.05 -11.20 0.03
C HIS A 48 0.17 -11.84 1.42
N THR A 49 -0.72 -11.54 2.37
CA THR A 49 -0.70 -12.16 3.69
C THR A 49 -2.13 -12.46 4.13
N LEU A 50 -2.44 -13.73 4.37
CA LEU A 50 -3.68 -14.13 5.03
C LEU A 50 -3.68 -13.70 6.50
N ASN A 51 -4.86 -13.43 7.08
CA ASN A 51 -4.97 -13.17 8.51
C ASN A 51 -4.40 -14.37 9.30
N GLY A 52 -3.44 -14.10 10.20
CA GLY A 52 -2.71 -15.12 10.95
C GLY A 52 -1.71 -15.95 10.12
N GLY A 53 -1.60 -15.71 8.82
CA GLY A 53 -0.67 -16.37 7.91
C GLY A 53 0.71 -15.72 7.92
N ALA A 54 1.68 -16.43 7.36
CA ALA A 54 3.05 -15.93 7.25
C ALA A 54 3.11 -14.70 6.32
N PRO A 55 3.91 -13.67 6.64
CA PRO A 55 4.02 -12.47 5.80
C PRO A 55 4.41 -12.80 4.36
N PHE A 56 3.72 -12.20 3.40
CA PHE A 56 4.00 -12.32 1.96
C PHE A 56 3.79 -13.72 1.36
N SER A 57 3.22 -14.67 2.11
CA SER A 57 2.97 -16.03 1.66
C SER A 57 1.73 -16.21 0.77
N GLY A 58 1.01 -15.14 0.45
CA GLY A 58 -0.17 -15.16 -0.41
C GLY A 58 -1.41 -15.77 0.24
N GLY A 59 -2.36 -16.15 -0.60
CA GLY A 59 -3.56 -16.92 -0.23
C GLY A 59 -4.83 -16.10 -0.03
N VAL A 60 -4.76 -14.77 -0.10
CA VAL A 60 -5.93 -13.87 0.00
C VAL A 60 -6.77 -14.00 -1.27
N SER A 61 -8.08 -14.23 -1.08
CA SER A 61 -9.04 -14.38 -2.17
C SER A 61 -9.69 -13.03 -2.51
N ILE A 62 -9.46 -12.54 -3.72
CA ILE A 62 -10.09 -11.34 -4.26
C ILE A 62 -11.31 -11.78 -5.07
N LYS A 63 -12.50 -11.50 -4.55
CA LYS A 63 -13.76 -11.72 -5.27
C LYS A 63 -13.97 -10.58 -6.27
N THR A 64 -14.25 -10.92 -7.51
CA THR A 64 -14.58 -9.98 -8.59
C THR A 64 -15.85 -10.44 -9.31
N LYS A 65 -16.43 -9.57 -10.12
CA LYS A 65 -17.56 -9.95 -10.99
C LYS A 65 -17.24 -11.08 -11.98
N PHE A 66 -15.95 -11.29 -12.25
CA PHE A 66 -15.44 -12.29 -13.19
C PHE A 66 -15.00 -13.59 -12.51
N GLY A 67 -15.11 -13.70 -11.17
CA GLY A 67 -14.68 -14.85 -10.39
C GLY A 67 -13.69 -14.49 -9.28
N ILE A 68 -13.00 -15.50 -8.75
CA ILE A 68 -12.09 -15.41 -7.61
C ILE A 68 -10.65 -15.46 -8.08
N ILE A 69 -9.87 -14.43 -7.73
CA ILE A 69 -8.43 -14.36 -7.95
C ILE A 69 -7.74 -14.56 -6.61
N ASN A 70 -6.87 -15.57 -6.50
CA ASN A 70 -6.09 -15.81 -5.30
C ASN A 70 -4.70 -15.18 -5.45
N THR A 71 -4.24 -14.49 -4.41
CA THR A 71 -2.92 -13.86 -4.43
C THR A 71 -1.82 -14.90 -4.24
N PRO A 72 -0.72 -14.82 -5.01
CA PRO A 72 0.36 -15.79 -4.90
C PRO A 72 1.26 -15.50 -3.70
N ASN A 73 2.00 -16.53 -3.26
CA ASN A 73 3.16 -16.44 -2.41
C ASN A 73 4.29 -15.68 -3.14
N ILE A 74 4.72 -14.56 -2.57
CA ILE A 74 5.80 -13.72 -3.12
C ILE A 74 7.08 -13.75 -2.28
N THR A 75 7.20 -14.71 -1.36
CA THR A 75 8.47 -15.04 -0.72
C THR A 75 9.44 -15.67 -1.72
N PHE A 76 10.72 -15.73 -1.38
CA PHE A 76 11.74 -16.32 -2.25
C PHE A 76 11.85 -17.84 -2.14
N ASN A 77 10.79 -18.51 -1.67
CA ASN A 77 10.68 -19.96 -1.79
C ASN A 77 10.76 -20.39 -3.27
N LYS A 78 11.61 -21.38 -3.58
CA LYS A 78 11.88 -21.84 -4.95
C LYS A 78 10.72 -22.64 -5.57
N LYS A 79 9.95 -23.37 -4.77
CA LYS A 79 8.85 -24.23 -5.22
C LYS A 79 7.57 -23.42 -5.39
N ASN A 80 7.12 -22.81 -4.30
CA ASN A 80 5.81 -22.19 -4.21
C ASN A 80 5.84 -20.65 -4.34
N GLY A 81 6.98 -20.02 -4.11
CA GLY A 81 7.16 -18.56 -4.19
C GLY A 81 7.70 -18.05 -5.54
N ILE A 82 8.41 -16.92 -5.47
CA ILE A 82 9.09 -16.25 -6.57
C ILE A 82 10.61 -16.51 -6.60
N GLY A 83 11.11 -17.47 -5.83
CA GLY A 83 12.55 -17.73 -5.66
C GLY A 83 13.33 -18.03 -6.94
N LYS A 84 12.64 -18.50 -8.00
CA LYS A 84 13.23 -18.75 -9.33
C LYS A 84 13.26 -17.52 -10.25
N ILE A 85 12.67 -16.40 -9.85
CA ILE A 85 12.61 -15.17 -10.65
C ILE A 85 13.84 -14.29 -10.31
N ASN A 86 14.66 -13.98 -11.31
CA ASN A 86 15.73 -13.00 -11.15
C ASN A 86 15.21 -11.55 -11.19
N LEU A 87 16.05 -10.56 -10.88
CA LEU A 87 15.64 -9.14 -10.86
C LEU A 87 15.01 -8.66 -12.18
N ARG A 88 15.54 -9.12 -13.33
CA ARG A 88 15.00 -8.74 -14.66
C ARG A 88 13.58 -9.29 -14.83
N GLY A 89 13.37 -10.54 -14.46
CA GLY A 89 12.05 -11.17 -14.42
C GLY A 89 11.09 -10.41 -13.50
N PHE A 90 11.52 -10.06 -12.29
CA PHE A 90 10.69 -9.33 -11.32
C PHE A 90 10.30 -7.93 -11.84
N ILE A 91 11.23 -7.20 -12.46
CA ILE A 91 10.93 -5.94 -13.13
C ILE A 91 9.91 -6.14 -14.26
N LYS A 92 10.03 -7.21 -15.05
CA LYS A 92 9.07 -7.55 -16.12
C LYS A 92 7.69 -7.89 -15.53
N THR A 93 7.62 -8.59 -14.41
CA THR A 93 6.37 -8.86 -13.69
C THR A 93 5.66 -7.56 -13.33
N LEU A 94 6.31 -6.67 -12.58
CA LEU A 94 5.69 -5.41 -12.15
C LEU A 94 5.38 -4.48 -13.33
N LYS A 95 6.29 -4.38 -14.30
CA LYS A 95 6.14 -3.39 -15.38
C LYS A 95 5.30 -3.84 -16.55
N ASN A 96 5.17 -5.14 -16.78
CA ASN A 96 4.49 -5.67 -17.96
C ASN A 96 3.36 -6.64 -17.61
N GLY A 97 3.19 -7.01 -16.34
CA GLY A 97 2.13 -7.94 -15.92
C GLY A 97 2.39 -9.37 -16.41
N ILE A 98 3.64 -9.83 -16.40
CA ILE A 98 4.02 -11.16 -16.92
C ILE A 98 4.51 -12.02 -15.74
N SER A 99 3.87 -13.17 -15.53
CA SER A 99 4.20 -14.09 -14.43
C SER A 99 5.53 -14.82 -14.63
N LYS A 100 6.01 -15.53 -13.60
CA LYS A 100 7.18 -16.42 -13.69
C LYS A 100 7.09 -17.43 -14.84
N ASN A 101 5.89 -17.93 -15.13
CA ASN A 101 5.65 -18.91 -16.18
C ASN A 101 5.33 -18.24 -17.52
N LYS A 102 5.79 -16.99 -17.75
CA LYS A 102 5.58 -16.19 -18.97
C LYS A 102 4.12 -15.90 -19.35
N LYS A 103 3.14 -16.28 -18.53
CA LYS A 103 1.71 -15.98 -18.76
C LYS A 103 1.35 -14.55 -18.33
N PHE A 104 0.45 -13.88 -19.05
CA PHE A 104 -0.11 -12.60 -18.65
C PHE A 104 -0.89 -12.70 -17.32
N LEU A 105 -0.71 -11.70 -16.46
CA LEU A 105 -1.41 -11.58 -15.18
C LEU A 105 -2.76 -10.89 -15.38
N TYR A 106 -3.75 -11.33 -14.61
CA TYR A 106 -5.01 -10.60 -14.49
C TYR A 106 -4.76 -9.20 -13.94
N PRO A 107 -5.51 -8.18 -14.39
CA PRO A 107 -5.31 -6.79 -13.99
C PRO A 107 -5.65 -6.49 -12.53
N ALA A 108 -6.17 -7.46 -11.78
CA ALA A 108 -6.19 -7.42 -10.32
C ALA A 108 -4.78 -7.26 -9.73
N PHE A 109 -3.75 -7.77 -10.42
CA PHE A 109 -2.39 -7.31 -10.20
C PHE A 109 -2.22 -5.96 -10.93
N PRO A 110 -1.99 -4.84 -10.24
CA PRO A 110 -2.14 -3.50 -10.80
C PRO A 110 -0.93 -3.06 -11.66
N TYR A 111 -0.55 -3.88 -12.64
CA TYR A 111 0.62 -3.63 -13.49
C TYR A 111 0.49 -2.40 -14.39
N ILE A 112 -0.73 -1.93 -14.67
CA ILE A 112 -0.99 -0.64 -15.35
C ILE A 112 -0.45 0.55 -14.52
N ASN A 113 -0.40 0.40 -13.20
CA ASN A 113 0.13 1.39 -12.28
C ASN A 113 1.61 1.14 -12.00
N TYR A 114 1.95 -0.11 -11.70
CA TYR A 114 3.33 -0.51 -11.37
C TYR A 114 4.32 -0.29 -12.52
N CYS A 115 3.86 -0.25 -13.78
CA CYS A 115 4.72 0.11 -14.91
C CYS A 115 5.37 1.49 -14.78
N LYS A 116 4.72 2.39 -14.03
CA LYS A 116 5.17 3.77 -13.76
C LYS A 116 6.19 3.87 -12.62
N THR A 117 6.39 2.80 -11.84
CA THR A 117 7.32 2.75 -10.71
C THR A 117 8.77 2.84 -11.20
N LYS A 118 9.62 3.57 -10.46
CA LYS A 118 11.05 3.68 -10.74
C LYS A 118 11.72 2.30 -10.63
N LYS A 119 12.66 2.00 -11.53
CA LYS A 119 13.41 0.72 -11.48
C LYS A 119 14.15 0.55 -10.15
N LYS A 120 14.66 1.65 -9.57
CA LYS A 120 15.34 1.67 -8.27
C LYS A 120 14.43 1.15 -7.15
N ASP A 121 13.20 1.65 -7.07
CA ASP A 121 12.24 1.24 -6.05
C ASP A 121 11.86 -0.25 -6.22
N ILE A 122 11.66 -0.70 -7.46
CA ILE A 122 11.41 -2.13 -7.76
C ILE A 122 12.61 -2.99 -7.34
N LYS A 123 13.84 -2.54 -7.58
CA LYS A 123 15.06 -3.24 -7.14
C LYS A 123 15.15 -3.32 -5.62
N ASN A 124 14.86 -2.23 -4.92
CA ASN A 124 14.84 -2.23 -3.46
C ASN A 124 13.79 -3.21 -2.93
N LEU A 125 12.57 -3.20 -3.49
CA LEU A 125 11.50 -4.16 -3.15
C LEU A 125 11.95 -5.61 -3.37
N TYR A 126 12.59 -5.91 -4.51
CA TYR A 126 13.13 -7.23 -4.79
C TYR A 126 14.17 -7.66 -3.73
N ILE A 127 15.11 -6.76 -3.39
CA ILE A 127 16.12 -7.02 -2.36
C ILE A 127 15.46 -7.29 -1.02
N TYR A 128 14.47 -6.48 -0.63
CA TYR A 128 13.75 -6.69 0.62
C TYR A 128 13.08 -8.07 0.68
N LEU A 129 12.25 -8.40 -0.32
CA LEU A 129 11.55 -9.69 -0.39
C LEU A 129 12.52 -10.88 -0.42
N LYS A 130 13.68 -10.74 -1.08
CA LYS A 130 14.73 -11.78 -1.13
C LYS A 130 15.35 -12.08 0.23
N ASN A 131 15.28 -11.15 1.18
CA ASN A 131 15.84 -11.29 2.52
C ASN A 131 14.76 -11.57 3.59
N LEU A 132 13.54 -11.95 3.18
CA LEU A 132 12.50 -12.44 4.08
C LEU A 132 12.56 -13.97 4.20
N ASN A 133 11.82 -14.52 5.16
CA ASN A 133 11.65 -15.96 5.31
C ASN A 133 11.03 -16.57 4.04
N ASN A 134 11.55 -17.74 3.66
CA ASN A 134 11.13 -18.46 2.46
C ASN A 134 9.96 -19.40 2.76
N GLU A 135 8.76 -18.83 2.86
CA GLU A 135 7.56 -19.59 3.21
C GLU A 135 7.17 -20.59 2.13
N ASN A 136 7.08 -21.88 2.47
CA ASN A 136 6.74 -22.95 1.53
C ASN A 136 5.22 -23.17 1.38
N ILE A 137 4.45 -22.10 1.25
CA ILE A 137 2.98 -22.17 1.18
C ILE A 137 2.50 -22.28 -0.26
N LEU A 138 1.73 -23.33 -0.56
CA LEU A 138 1.18 -23.61 -1.90
C LEU A 138 0.19 -22.52 -2.35
N ASN A 139 0.29 -22.11 -3.62
CA ASN A 139 -0.64 -21.16 -4.21
C ASN A 139 -2.00 -21.79 -4.48
N ARG A 140 -3.08 -21.11 -4.08
CA ARG A 140 -4.45 -21.47 -4.44
C ARG A 140 -4.71 -21.13 -5.92
N LYS A 141 -5.40 -22.02 -6.65
CA LYS A 141 -5.79 -21.78 -8.05
C LYS A 141 -6.85 -20.69 -8.14
N ASN A 142 -6.83 -19.87 -9.19
CA ASN A 142 -7.90 -18.90 -9.46
C ASN A 142 -9.16 -19.65 -9.95
N LYS A 143 -10.34 -19.13 -9.62
CA LYS A 143 -11.64 -19.60 -10.12
C LYS A 143 -12.28 -18.49 -10.95
N ILE A 144 -11.81 -18.31 -12.18
CA ILE A 144 -12.31 -17.29 -13.12
C ILE A 144 -13.36 -17.91 -14.03
N LYS A 145 -14.44 -17.19 -14.29
CA LYS A 145 -15.52 -17.64 -15.16
C LYS A 145 -15.10 -17.61 -16.63
N PHE A 146 -15.65 -18.53 -17.41
CA PHE A 146 -15.58 -18.49 -18.86
C PHE A 146 -16.17 -17.18 -19.40
N PRO A 147 -15.61 -16.58 -20.47
CA PRO A 147 -14.41 -17.00 -21.22
C PRO A 147 -13.08 -16.45 -20.66
N LEU A 148 -13.13 -15.65 -19.60
CA LEU A 148 -11.97 -14.92 -19.07
C LEU A 148 -10.94 -15.80 -18.35
N ASN A 149 -11.25 -17.08 -18.12
CA ASN A 149 -10.29 -18.09 -17.66
C ASN A 149 -9.19 -18.39 -18.70
N TYR A 150 -9.47 -18.20 -19.99
CA TYR A 150 -8.50 -18.36 -21.08
C TYR A 150 -7.59 -17.13 -21.19
N ARG A 151 -6.28 -17.35 -21.09
CA ARG A 151 -5.28 -16.26 -21.07
C ARG A 151 -5.19 -15.49 -22.39
N SER A 152 -5.63 -16.06 -23.51
CA SER A 152 -5.69 -15.41 -24.83
C SER A 152 -6.58 -14.16 -24.81
N PHE A 153 -7.70 -14.17 -24.09
CA PHE A 153 -8.55 -12.99 -23.93
C PHE A 153 -7.83 -11.83 -23.23
N LEU A 154 -6.85 -12.12 -22.36
CA LEU A 154 -6.02 -11.07 -21.75
C LEU A 154 -5.10 -10.41 -22.78
N ILE A 155 -4.77 -11.05 -23.90
CA ILE A 155 -3.93 -10.46 -24.96
C ILE A 155 -4.66 -9.31 -25.63
N GLY A 156 -5.88 -9.56 -26.13
CA GLY A 156 -6.71 -8.54 -26.76
C GLY A 156 -7.02 -7.39 -25.80
N TRP A 157 -7.41 -7.73 -24.58
CA TRP A 157 -7.61 -6.75 -23.50
C TRP A 157 -6.35 -5.90 -23.25
N ARG A 158 -5.18 -6.52 -23.18
CA ARG A 158 -3.92 -5.82 -22.88
C ARG A 158 -3.50 -4.94 -24.05
N SER A 159 -3.75 -5.36 -25.29
CA SER A 159 -3.48 -4.56 -26.49
C SER A 159 -4.25 -3.24 -26.46
N LEU A 160 -5.55 -3.31 -26.13
CA LEU A 160 -6.42 -2.13 -26.06
C LEU A 160 -6.10 -1.22 -24.88
N PHE A 161 -5.79 -1.79 -23.70
CA PHE A 161 -5.84 -1.02 -22.44
C PHE A 161 -4.48 -0.81 -21.77
N PHE A 162 -3.45 -1.58 -22.08
CA PHE A 162 -2.13 -1.41 -21.46
C PHE A 162 -1.19 -0.56 -22.33
N LYS A 163 -1.11 0.73 -22.01
CA LYS A 163 -0.06 1.63 -22.55
C LYS A 163 1.02 1.89 -21.50
N LYS A 164 2.27 1.59 -21.84
CA LYS A 164 3.42 1.79 -20.94
C LYS A 164 3.78 3.27 -20.88
N ILE A 165 3.12 4.02 -20.00
CA ILE A 165 3.33 5.46 -19.85
C ILE A 165 4.34 5.72 -18.73
N LYS A 166 5.42 6.42 -19.02
CA LYS A 166 6.33 6.95 -17.99
C LYS A 166 5.70 8.19 -17.35
N ILE A 167 5.90 8.37 -16.04
CA ILE A 167 5.52 9.62 -15.37
C ILE A 167 6.48 10.71 -15.84
N LYS A 168 5.96 11.70 -16.56
CA LYS A 168 6.70 12.93 -16.86
C LYS A 168 6.78 13.77 -15.58
N TYR A 169 8.00 14.03 -15.14
CA TYR A 169 8.27 15.00 -14.08
C TYR A 169 8.32 16.38 -14.69
N ASN A 170 7.66 17.35 -14.05
CA ASN A 170 7.72 18.74 -14.49
C ASN A 170 8.80 19.44 -13.68
N THR A 171 9.87 19.87 -14.34
CA THR A 171 11.02 20.55 -13.71
C THR A 171 10.62 21.88 -13.05
N LYS A 172 9.61 22.57 -13.59
CA LYS A 172 9.05 23.80 -13.03
C LYS A 172 8.16 23.59 -11.79
N LYS A 173 7.86 22.33 -11.40
CA LYS A 173 7.02 22.01 -10.23
C LYS A 173 7.87 21.63 -9.03
N LYS A 174 7.51 22.17 -7.85
CA LYS A 174 8.14 21.81 -6.55
C LYS A 174 8.22 20.29 -6.38
N TYR A 175 9.33 19.80 -5.83
CA TYR A 175 9.63 18.36 -5.60
C TYR A 175 8.43 17.58 -5.02
N ASN A 176 7.77 18.14 -4.01
CA ASN A 176 6.63 17.52 -3.34
C ASN A 176 5.44 17.21 -4.27
N LEU A 177 5.21 18.02 -5.32
CA LEU A 177 4.13 17.79 -6.27
C LEU A 177 4.46 16.67 -7.25
N ASN A 178 5.73 16.61 -7.69
CA ASN A 178 6.26 15.53 -8.50
C ASN A 178 6.27 14.19 -7.73
N ARG A 179 6.66 14.22 -6.44
CA ARG A 179 6.61 13.07 -5.54
C ARG A 179 5.18 12.58 -5.31
N GLY A 180 4.24 13.49 -5.05
CA GLY A 180 2.83 13.14 -4.88
C GLY A 180 2.21 12.54 -6.15
N ASN A 181 2.52 13.10 -7.32
CA ASN A 181 2.09 12.54 -8.60
C ASN A 181 2.70 11.15 -8.86
N TYR A 182 3.95 10.93 -8.45
CA TYR A 182 4.57 9.63 -8.52
C TYR A 182 3.84 8.60 -7.66
N LEU A 183 3.66 8.90 -6.37
CA LEU A 183 2.96 8.01 -5.44
C LEU A 183 1.56 7.67 -5.92
N TYR A 184 0.76 8.69 -6.26
CA TYR A 184 -0.63 8.55 -6.68
C TYR A 184 -0.83 7.65 -7.92
N LYS A 185 0.08 7.74 -8.91
CA LYS A 185 -0.07 7.04 -10.21
C LYS A 185 0.69 5.72 -10.29
N SER A 186 1.72 5.52 -9.47
CA SER A 186 2.59 4.35 -9.53
C SER A 186 2.21 3.31 -8.49
N LEU A 187 3.13 2.95 -7.60
CA LEU A 187 3.01 1.82 -6.70
C LEU A 187 1.85 1.96 -5.70
N CYS A 188 1.48 3.17 -5.26
CA CYS A 188 0.33 3.34 -4.36
C CYS A 188 -1.02 3.22 -5.06
N HIS A 189 -1.03 3.16 -6.41
CA HIS A 189 -2.17 2.83 -7.26
C HIS A 189 -3.49 3.54 -6.91
N CYS A 190 -3.42 4.74 -6.32
CA CYS A 190 -4.59 5.47 -5.82
C CYS A 190 -5.62 5.75 -6.94
N GLU A 191 -5.14 5.93 -8.18
CA GLU A 191 -5.98 6.15 -9.36
C GLU A 191 -6.88 4.96 -9.72
N ILE A 192 -6.64 3.75 -9.20
CA ILE A 192 -7.48 2.58 -9.46
C ILE A 192 -8.87 2.77 -8.85
N CYS A 193 -8.94 3.19 -7.59
CA CYS A 193 -10.23 3.38 -6.91
C CYS A 193 -10.73 4.83 -7.01
N HIS A 194 -9.82 5.81 -7.05
CA HIS A 194 -10.18 7.23 -6.97
C HIS A 194 -10.34 7.95 -8.29
N ASN A 195 -10.18 7.26 -9.42
CA ASN A 195 -10.62 7.76 -10.72
C ASN A 195 -11.83 6.99 -11.22
N LYS A 196 -12.57 7.57 -12.16
CA LYS A 196 -13.77 6.94 -12.71
C LYS A 196 -13.40 5.72 -13.55
N LEU A 197 -13.99 4.57 -13.23
CA LEU A 197 -13.88 3.37 -14.04
C LEU A 197 -14.97 3.34 -15.14
N ASN A 198 -14.67 2.87 -16.34
CA ASN A 198 -15.64 2.55 -17.40
C ASN A 198 -16.27 1.18 -17.11
N ASN A 199 -17.25 0.74 -17.92
CA ASN A 199 -18.00 -0.51 -17.68
C ASN A 199 -17.10 -1.77 -17.66
N PHE A 200 -15.91 -1.70 -18.24
CA PHE A 200 -14.90 -2.75 -18.23
C PHE A 200 -13.94 -2.68 -17.03
N GLY A 201 -14.09 -1.67 -16.15
CA GLY A 201 -13.28 -1.48 -14.95
C GLY A 201 -12.08 -0.54 -15.11
N PHE A 202 -12.11 0.43 -16.04
CA PHE A 202 -10.96 1.30 -16.36
C PHE A 202 -11.12 2.79 -16.19
N ASN A 203 -10.03 3.40 -15.72
CA ASN A 203 -9.85 4.83 -15.57
C ASN A 203 -10.10 5.62 -16.87
N ASN A 204 -11.31 6.17 -17.05
CA ASN A 204 -11.68 7.00 -18.21
C ASN A 204 -11.43 8.48 -17.88
N LYS A 205 -10.58 9.14 -18.70
CA LYS A 205 -10.24 10.56 -18.52
C LYS A 205 -11.42 11.51 -18.83
N ASN A 206 -12.40 11.08 -19.63
CA ASN A 206 -13.40 11.97 -20.23
C ASN A 206 -14.80 11.88 -19.59
N PHE A 207 -14.99 11.09 -18.53
CA PHE A 207 -16.33 10.90 -17.93
C PHE A 207 -16.45 11.42 -16.49
N LYS A 208 -17.55 12.12 -16.21
CA LYS A 208 -17.92 12.68 -14.90
C LYS A 208 -18.58 11.59 -14.02
N GLY A 209 -18.00 11.18 -12.88
CA GLY A 209 -18.62 10.17 -11.96
C GLY A 209 -17.66 9.43 -10.99
N LEU A 210 -18.24 8.76 -9.97
CA LEU A 210 -17.70 8.29 -8.66
C LEU A 210 -17.02 6.89 -8.74
N GLY A 211 -15.69 6.74 -8.82
CA GLY A 211 -15.03 5.41 -8.97
C GLY A 211 -15.55 4.29 -8.03
N TYR A 212 -15.38 3.01 -8.40
CA TYR A 212 -15.92 1.88 -7.63
C TYR A 212 -14.80 0.98 -7.09
N THR A 213 -15.04 0.35 -5.94
CA THR A 213 -14.19 -0.76 -5.50
C THR A 213 -14.65 -2.08 -6.11
N PHE A 214 -13.68 -2.89 -6.53
CA PHE A 214 -13.93 -4.19 -7.19
C PHE A 214 -14.62 -5.22 -6.31
N ILE A 215 -14.57 -5.05 -4.99
CA ILE A 215 -14.92 -6.06 -4.00
C ILE A 215 -16.37 -5.89 -3.51
N GLU A 216 -16.89 -4.66 -3.38
CA GLU A 216 -18.24 -4.43 -2.79
C GLU A 216 -19.09 -3.40 -3.55
N LYS A 217 -18.69 -2.96 -4.75
CA LYS A 217 -19.41 -1.93 -5.55
C LYS A 217 -19.68 -0.63 -4.77
N GLU A 218 -18.92 -0.33 -3.72
CA GLU A 218 -19.07 0.91 -2.97
C GLU A 218 -18.61 2.10 -3.82
N LYS A 219 -19.38 3.19 -3.77
CA LYS A 219 -19.04 4.46 -4.44
C LYS A 219 -17.85 5.11 -3.73
N VAL A 220 -16.73 5.21 -4.44
CA VAL A 220 -15.52 5.92 -4.01
C VAL A 220 -15.55 7.34 -4.55
N ILE A 221 -15.13 8.27 -3.70
CA ILE A 221 -14.99 9.68 -4.07
C ILE A 221 -13.96 9.80 -5.19
N ASN A 222 -14.40 10.33 -6.33
CA ASN A 222 -13.49 10.74 -7.39
C ASN A 222 -12.70 11.97 -6.90
N ILE A 223 -11.38 11.79 -6.74
CA ILE A 223 -10.49 12.81 -6.20
C ILE A 223 -10.06 13.83 -7.26
N ASN A 224 -10.29 13.54 -8.54
CA ASN A 224 -9.96 14.43 -9.66
C ASN A 224 -11.14 15.28 -10.13
N ASN A 225 -12.32 15.18 -9.49
CA ASN A 225 -13.51 15.93 -9.88
C ASN A 225 -13.82 17.08 -8.91
N ASN A 226 -14.10 18.26 -9.46
CA ASN A 226 -14.39 19.50 -8.72
C ASN A 226 -15.69 19.43 -7.89
N LYS A 227 -16.65 18.55 -8.25
CA LYS A 227 -17.97 18.47 -7.61
C LYS A 227 -17.95 18.08 -6.11
N ASN A 228 -16.90 17.40 -5.64
CA ASN A 228 -16.85 16.87 -4.26
C ASN A 228 -16.38 17.88 -3.19
N ASN A 229 -16.32 19.19 -3.52
CA ASN A 229 -15.83 20.27 -2.65
C ASN A 229 -14.42 20.02 -2.05
N ILE A 230 -13.62 19.10 -2.62
CA ILE A 230 -12.25 18.82 -2.17
C ILE A 230 -11.38 20.08 -2.33
N LYS A 231 -11.70 20.96 -3.29
CA LYS A 231 -11.14 22.32 -3.45
C LYS A 231 -11.08 23.12 -2.15
N LYS A 232 -12.19 23.11 -1.40
CA LYS A 232 -12.38 23.91 -0.18
C LYS A 232 -11.65 23.31 1.02
N LYS A 233 -11.07 22.10 0.89
CA LYS A 233 -10.44 21.40 2.00
C LYS A 233 -8.99 21.81 2.20
N ASN A 234 -8.67 22.16 3.43
CA ASN A 234 -7.31 22.36 3.89
C ASN A 234 -6.46 21.09 3.61
N ILE A 235 -5.22 21.26 3.15
CA ILE A 235 -4.24 20.16 2.96
C ILE A 235 -4.14 19.34 4.25
N PHE A 236 -4.21 20.00 5.40
CA PHE A 236 -4.17 19.33 6.70
C PHE A 236 -5.38 18.43 6.97
N ASN A 237 -6.57 18.80 6.48
CA ASN A 237 -7.76 17.95 6.57
C ASN A 237 -7.65 16.73 5.66
N ILE A 238 -7.04 16.88 4.48
CA ILE A 238 -6.75 15.77 3.56
C ILE A 238 -5.68 14.84 4.18
N TYR A 239 -4.61 15.43 4.73
CA TYR A 239 -3.56 14.71 5.43
C TYR A 239 -4.12 13.83 6.55
N LYS A 240 -4.96 14.39 7.43
CA LYS A 240 -5.57 13.65 8.54
C LYS A 240 -6.44 12.50 8.05
N LEU A 241 -7.28 12.77 7.05
CA LEU A 241 -8.17 11.75 6.48
C LEU A 241 -7.38 10.60 5.85
N ILE A 242 -6.26 10.87 5.18
CA ILE A 242 -5.42 9.84 4.55
C ILE A 242 -4.58 9.09 5.58
N LYS A 243 -3.97 9.80 6.54
CA LYS A 243 -3.07 9.20 7.53
C LYS A 243 -3.80 8.40 8.60
N TYR A 244 -4.99 8.86 9.01
CA TYR A 244 -5.71 8.32 10.16
C TYR A 244 -7.07 7.73 9.81
N GLY A 245 -7.50 7.87 8.56
CA GLY A 245 -8.84 7.47 8.13
C GLY A 245 -9.97 8.38 8.61
N LEU A 246 -9.65 9.47 9.29
CA LEU A 246 -10.65 10.38 9.83
C LEU A 246 -10.14 11.81 9.93
N ASN A 247 -11.06 12.76 9.85
CA ASN A 247 -10.83 14.15 10.22
C ASN A 247 -12.08 14.71 10.92
N ARG A 248 -12.11 16.02 11.18
CA ARG A 248 -13.24 16.67 11.87
C ARG A 248 -14.58 16.57 11.12
N GLU A 249 -14.60 16.25 9.83
CA GLU A 249 -15.81 16.29 9.00
C GLU A 249 -16.21 14.92 8.47
N LYS A 250 -15.25 14.01 8.26
CA LYS A 250 -15.45 12.76 7.52
C LYS A 250 -14.63 11.62 8.08
N PHE A 251 -15.15 10.42 7.86
CA PHE A 251 -14.46 9.14 8.04
C PHE A 251 -14.40 8.44 6.68
N ILE A 252 -13.33 7.66 6.46
CA ILE A 252 -13.20 6.83 5.26
C ILE A 252 -14.04 5.55 5.39
N ASN A 253 -14.35 4.91 4.26
CA ASN A 253 -15.03 3.62 4.27
C ASN A 253 -14.10 2.49 4.74
N ILE A 254 -14.66 1.31 4.99
CA ILE A 254 -13.94 0.15 5.55
C ILE A 254 -12.74 -0.24 4.70
N GLN A 255 -12.92 -0.26 3.38
CA GLN A 255 -11.90 -0.70 2.44
C GLN A 255 -10.71 0.27 2.40
N MET A 256 -10.97 1.58 2.37
CA MET A 256 -9.89 2.54 2.55
C MET A 256 -9.30 2.43 3.97
N GLY A 257 -10.10 2.11 4.98
CA GLY A 257 -9.67 1.87 6.36
C GLY A 257 -8.61 0.78 6.45
N GLU A 258 -8.83 -0.35 5.78
CA GLU A 258 -7.85 -1.43 5.67
C GLU A 258 -6.56 -0.99 4.96
N ILE A 259 -6.67 -0.17 3.90
CA ILE A 259 -5.49 0.40 3.22
C ILE A 259 -4.74 1.35 4.15
N VAL A 260 -5.44 2.14 4.96
CA VAL A 260 -4.81 3.01 5.96
C VAL A 260 -4.10 2.18 7.01
N GLU A 261 -4.79 1.20 7.59
CA GLU A 261 -4.28 0.31 8.63
C GLU A 261 -3.07 -0.51 8.15
N LYS A 262 -3.13 -1.14 6.98
CA LYS A 262 -2.07 -2.05 6.52
C LYS A 262 -0.93 -1.34 5.78
N SER A 263 -1.08 -0.06 5.42
CA SER A 263 -0.14 0.62 4.52
C SER A 263 0.01 2.12 4.81
N ILE A 264 -1.00 2.94 4.52
CA ILE A 264 -0.82 4.41 4.45
C ILE A 264 -0.44 5.02 5.80
N GLN A 265 -0.90 4.44 6.91
CA GLN A 265 -0.53 4.93 8.24
C GLN A 265 0.97 4.84 8.52
N TYR A 266 1.73 4.04 7.76
CA TYR A 266 3.19 3.89 7.89
C TYR A 266 3.95 4.75 6.87
N PHE A 267 3.26 5.53 6.03
CA PHE A 267 3.93 6.43 5.10
C PHE A 267 4.63 7.56 5.86
N SER A 268 5.77 8.00 5.32
CA SER A 268 6.47 9.18 5.81
C SER A 268 5.57 10.42 5.75
N LYS A 269 5.77 11.35 6.69
CA LYS A 269 5.01 12.61 6.73
C LYS A 269 5.11 13.37 5.41
N ILE A 270 6.30 13.39 4.80
CA ILE A 270 6.58 14.04 3.51
C ILE A 270 5.75 13.43 2.37
N ASP A 271 5.63 12.11 2.33
CA ASP A 271 4.87 11.41 1.28
C ASP A 271 3.38 11.64 1.42
N ILE A 272 2.83 11.63 2.64
CA ILE A 272 1.41 11.93 2.86
C ILE A 272 1.12 13.39 2.52
N ILE A 273 2.00 14.33 2.88
CA ILE A 273 1.88 15.74 2.48
C ILE A 273 1.93 15.86 0.95
N SER A 274 2.83 15.15 0.29
CA SER A 274 2.98 15.15 -1.16
C SER A 274 1.73 14.62 -1.87
N ILE A 275 1.18 13.50 -1.39
CA ILE A 275 -0.11 12.95 -1.85
C ILE A 275 -1.23 13.95 -1.60
N SER A 276 -1.31 14.56 -0.41
CA SER A 276 -2.34 15.54 -0.05
C SER A 276 -2.28 16.78 -0.95
N LYS A 277 -1.07 17.27 -1.25
CA LYS A 277 -0.83 18.36 -2.22
C LYS A 277 -1.24 17.96 -3.63
N LYS A 278 -0.89 16.74 -4.07
CA LYS A 278 -1.31 16.21 -5.37
C LYS A 278 -2.83 16.15 -5.50
N ILE A 279 -3.51 15.66 -4.48
CA ILE A 279 -4.97 15.58 -4.39
C ILE A 279 -5.58 16.98 -4.47
N LYS A 280 -5.06 17.94 -3.70
CA LYS A 280 -5.52 19.33 -3.74
C LYS A 280 -5.26 20.01 -5.10
N ASN A 281 -4.12 19.72 -5.74
CA ASN A 281 -3.68 20.40 -6.97
C ASN A 281 -4.23 19.79 -8.26
N ASN A 282 -4.95 18.66 -8.22
CA ASN A 282 -5.55 18.02 -9.40
C ASN A 282 -6.81 18.74 -9.92
N ILE A 283 -6.99 20.00 -9.53
CA ILE A 283 -8.28 20.65 -9.39
C ILE A 283 -8.03 22.14 -9.70
N ASN A 284 -8.60 22.64 -10.81
CA ASN A 284 -8.31 23.97 -11.38
C ASN A 284 -8.34 25.09 -10.33
N LYS A 285 -7.26 25.88 -10.31
CA LYS A 285 -7.10 27.13 -9.54
C LYS A 285 -8.16 28.12 -10.02
N ASN A 286 -9.03 28.53 -9.11
CA ASN A 286 -9.46 29.91 -8.93
C ASN A 286 -10.36 30.00 -7.69
N ILE A 287 -10.19 31.11 -6.99
CA ILE A 287 -11.03 31.70 -5.93
C ILE A 287 -10.68 31.36 -4.47
N ILE A 288 -10.66 32.46 -3.73
CA ILE A 288 -10.18 32.81 -2.40
C ILE A 288 -11.24 32.48 -1.31
N LEU A 289 -10.75 32.21 -0.09
CA LEU A 289 -11.31 32.26 1.28
C LEU A 289 -12.82 32.06 1.58
N LYS A 290 -13.13 31.25 2.62
CA LYS A 290 -13.83 31.64 3.87
C LYS A 290 -14.06 30.40 4.76
N ASN A 291 -13.69 30.53 6.03
CA ASN A 291 -13.91 29.51 7.07
C ASN A 291 -15.42 29.39 7.38
N ARG A 292 -15.95 28.17 7.44
CA ARG A 292 -17.21 27.87 8.14
C ARG A 292 -16.93 26.90 9.28
N LYS A 293 -17.18 27.36 10.51
CA LYS A 293 -17.21 26.54 11.73
C LYS A 293 -18.51 25.75 11.73
N ASN A 294 -18.46 24.44 11.54
CA ASN A 294 -19.48 23.54 12.09
C ASN A 294 -18.80 22.69 13.17
N LEU A 295 -19.11 23.02 14.43
CA LEU A 295 -18.63 22.32 15.61
C LEU A 295 -19.43 21.03 15.78
N ILE A 296 -18.79 19.87 15.58
CA ILE A 296 -19.28 18.63 16.19
C ILE A 296 -19.28 18.85 17.71
N ASN A 297 -20.38 18.52 18.38
CA ASN A 297 -20.54 18.66 19.83
C ASN A 297 -19.36 17.98 20.57
N ILE A 298 -18.44 18.81 21.05
CA ILE A 298 -17.11 18.44 21.56
C ILE A 298 -17.22 17.49 22.75
N ASN A 299 -18.26 17.64 23.57
CA ASN A 299 -18.49 16.85 24.77
C ASN A 299 -18.80 15.36 24.47
N LYS A 300 -19.47 15.09 23.34
CA LYS A 300 -19.78 13.71 22.90
C LYS A 300 -18.52 12.99 22.40
N LEU A 301 -17.63 13.72 21.71
CA LEU A 301 -16.32 13.21 21.29
C LEU A 301 -15.38 12.96 22.48
N TYR A 302 -15.38 13.81 23.50
CA TYR A 302 -14.58 13.61 24.72
C TYR A 302 -15.00 12.36 25.51
N LYS A 303 -16.31 12.13 25.70
CA LYS A 303 -16.82 10.91 26.37
C LYS A 303 -16.43 9.63 25.61
N LEU A 304 -16.54 9.64 24.27
CA LEU A 304 -16.11 8.52 23.42
C LEU A 304 -14.59 8.30 23.46
N LYS A 305 -13.79 9.38 23.48
CA LYS A 305 -12.33 9.32 23.58
C LYS A 305 -11.88 8.74 24.94
N LYS A 306 -12.55 9.09 26.05
CA LYS A 306 -12.26 8.53 27.38
C LYS A 306 -12.55 7.03 27.43
N LYS A 307 -13.73 6.60 26.96
CA LYS A 307 -14.07 5.17 26.85
C LYS A 307 -13.08 4.41 25.97
N TYR A 308 -12.70 4.98 24.82
CA TYR A 308 -11.70 4.35 23.96
C TYR A 308 -10.34 4.22 24.64
N LYS A 309 -9.85 5.28 25.31
CA LYS A 309 -8.57 5.28 26.02
C LYS A 309 -8.54 4.19 27.11
N ASN A 310 -9.66 3.99 27.79
CA ASN A 310 -9.77 3.07 28.92
C ASN A 310 -9.95 1.61 28.50
N TYR A 311 -10.74 1.33 27.45
CA TYR A 311 -11.19 -0.04 27.16
C TYR A 311 -10.70 -0.61 25.82
N CYS A 312 -10.35 0.23 24.86
CA CYS A 312 -10.09 -0.23 23.48
C CYS A 312 -8.67 0.06 23.00
N LYS A 313 -8.04 1.12 23.51
CA LYS A 313 -6.72 1.60 23.08
C LYS A 313 -5.62 0.55 23.21
N LYS A 314 -5.68 -0.29 24.26
CA LYS A 314 -4.67 -1.33 24.51
C LYS A 314 -4.60 -2.34 23.35
N CYS A 315 -5.73 -2.64 22.72
CA CYS A 315 -5.82 -3.58 21.62
C CYS A 315 -5.82 -2.91 20.23
N HIS A 316 -6.51 -1.78 20.07
CA HIS A 316 -6.75 -1.14 18.77
C HIS A 316 -5.89 0.11 18.51
N GLY A 317 -4.90 0.39 19.36
CA GLY A 317 -3.94 1.47 19.21
C GLY A 317 -4.46 2.85 19.64
N LYS A 318 -3.64 3.91 19.53
CA LYS A 318 -4.02 5.27 19.98
C LYS A 318 -5.11 5.95 19.13
N LEU A 319 -5.40 5.44 17.92
CA LEU A 319 -6.17 6.15 16.89
C LEU A 319 -7.24 5.30 16.18
N PHE A 320 -7.76 4.25 16.81
CA PHE A 320 -8.74 3.32 16.23
C PHE A 320 -8.22 2.52 15.03
N LEU A 321 -6.90 2.54 14.80
CA LEU A 321 -6.25 2.00 13.62
C LEU A 321 -6.09 0.48 13.65
N GLY A 322 -6.34 -0.16 14.80
CA GLY A 322 -6.12 -1.59 14.96
C GLY A 322 -4.64 -1.94 15.15
N ASN A 323 -4.41 -3.15 15.63
CA ASN A 323 -3.12 -3.84 15.63
C ASN A 323 -3.32 -5.17 14.86
N PHE A 324 -3.27 -5.08 13.53
CA PHE A 324 -3.37 -6.25 12.64
C PHE A 324 -2.27 -7.29 12.99
N PRO A 325 -2.57 -8.60 13.03
CA PRO A 325 -3.81 -9.27 12.63
C PRO A 325 -4.80 -9.47 13.78
N LEU A 326 -4.38 -9.17 15.01
CA LEU A 326 -5.05 -9.56 16.24
C LEU A 326 -6.26 -8.66 16.53
N TYR A 327 -6.16 -7.38 16.17
CA TYR A 327 -7.20 -6.39 16.49
C TYR A 327 -7.47 -5.50 15.27
N PRO A 328 -8.61 -5.65 14.57
CA PRO A 328 -8.92 -4.84 13.39
C PRO A 328 -9.16 -3.37 13.77
N ASN A 329 -9.15 -2.45 12.81
CA ASN A 329 -9.64 -1.10 13.07
C ASN A 329 -11.06 -1.09 13.69
N ILE A 330 -11.32 -0.14 14.60
CA ILE A 330 -12.66 0.02 15.18
C ILE A 330 -13.51 0.87 14.24
N LYS A 331 -14.47 0.20 13.61
CA LYS A 331 -15.53 0.80 12.80
C LYS A 331 -16.48 1.60 13.70
N LEU A 332 -16.37 2.92 13.72
CA LEU A 332 -17.45 3.77 14.26
C LEU A 332 -18.57 3.88 13.22
N LYS A 333 -19.39 2.83 13.09
CA LYS A 333 -20.77 3.00 12.61
C LYS A 333 -21.54 3.63 13.77
N ILE A 334 -21.64 4.95 13.83
CA ILE A 334 -22.65 5.59 14.70
C ILE A 334 -24.00 5.44 13.98
N LYS A 335 -24.59 4.25 14.12
CA LYS A 335 -26.03 4.06 14.21
C LYS A 335 -26.28 3.06 15.35
N SER A 336 -27.30 3.36 16.13
CA SER A 336 -27.59 2.97 17.50
C SER A 336 -27.68 1.47 17.84
N LYS A 337 -27.47 1.24 19.15
CA LYS A 337 -28.00 0.21 20.08
C LYS A 337 -27.17 -1.03 20.51
N ASN A 338 -26.40 -1.76 19.70
CA ASN A 338 -25.88 -3.07 20.19
C ASN A 338 -24.34 -3.24 20.23
N ILE A 339 -23.68 -2.56 21.17
CA ILE A 339 -22.23 -2.73 21.45
C ILE A 339 -21.92 -3.99 22.30
N LYS A 340 -22.88 -4.49 23.09
CA LYS A 340 -22.66 -5.62 24.03
C LYS A 340 -22.30 -6.95 23.34
N ASN A 341 -22.79 -7.21 22.13
CA ASN A 341 -22.57 -8.50 21.44
C ASN A 341 -21.18 -8.66 20.83
N LEU A 342 -20.46 -7.56 20.53
CA LEU A 342 -19.11 -7.64 19.96
C LEU A 342 -18.04 -8.03 21.00
N ILE A 343 -18.32 -7.81 22.29
CA ILE A 343 -17.38 -8.10 23.39
C ILE A 343 -17.44 -9.58 23.79
N LYS A 344 -18.56 -10.27 23.57
CA LYS A 344 -18.74 -11.68 23.97
C LYS A 344 -17.93 -12.65 23.11
N ASN A 345 -17.71 -12.33 21.83
CA ASN A 345 -17.05 -13.24 20.88
C ASN A 345 -15.51 -13.15 20.86
N SER A 346 -14.89 -12.25 21.62
CA SER A 346 -13.42 -12.15 21.69
C SER A 346 -12.77 -13.07 22.72
N LYS A 347 -13.55 -13.83 23.50
CA LYS A 347 -13.04 -14.69 24.58
C LYS A 347 -12.63 -16.11 24.14
N ASN A 348 -13.00 -16.56 22.93
CA ASN A 348 -12.74 -17.93 22.47
C ASN A 348 -11.74 -17.97 21.30
N ILE A 349 -10.52 -17.50 21.51
CA ILE A 349 -9.42 -17.71 20.54
C ILE A 349 -8.43 -18.68 21.15
N ASN A 350 -8.45 -19.91 20.63
CA ASN A 350 -7.63 -21.05 21.05
C ASN A 350 -6.14 -20.79 20.75
N THR A 351 -5.28 -20.81 21.77
CA THR A 351 -3.89 -20.31 21.76
C THR A 351 -2.83 -21.31 21.26
N ASN A 352 -3.20 -22.53 20.85
CA ASN A 352 -2.24 -23.60 20.53
C ASN A 352 -1.78 -23.68 19.07
N LYS A 353 -2.08 -22.69 18.22
CA LYS A 353 -1.45 -22.56 16.89
C LYS A 353 -0.43 -21.43 16.92
N LYS A 354 0.78 -21.65 16.37
CA LYS A 354 1.76 -20.59 16.11
C LYS A 354 1.11 -19.50 15.25
N MET A 355 0.54 -18.48 15.89
CA MET A 355 0.00 -17.31 15.25
C MET A 355 1.18 -16.38 14.91
N TYR A 356 1.42 -16.15 13.63
CA TYR A 356 2.37 -15.13 13.23
C TYR A 356 1.79 -13.76 13.62
N SER A 357 2.45 -13.04 14.53
CA SER A 357 2.12 -11.64 14.78
C SER A 357 2.44 -10.86 13.51
N SER A 358 1.44 -10.55 12.69
CA SER A 358 1.60 -9.64 11.55
C SER A 358 1.60 -8.16 11.97
N ILE A 359 2.15 -7.85 13.14
CA ILE A 359 2.89 -6.60 13.32
C ILE A 359 3.87 -6.59 12.16
N MET A 360 3.97 -5.52 11.36
CA MET A 360 5.12 -5.36 10.46
C MET A 360 6.36 -5.75 11.26
N PRO A 361 7.07 -6.84 10.95
CA PRO A 361 7.93 -7.48 11.94
C PRO A 361 9.15 -6.63 12.38
N PHE A 362 9.22 -5.35 11.99
CA PHE A 362 10.42 -4.53 12.09
C PHE A 362 10.20 -3.04 12.38
N LEU A 363 8.98 -2.57 12.74
CA LEU A 363 8.85 -1.22 13.30
C LEU A 363 9.25 -1.23 14.76
N ASN A 364 10.54 -1.02 15.03
CA ASN A 364 11.04 -0.69 16.36
C ASN A 364 10.38 0.65 16.75
N ILE A 365 9.38 0.60 17.65
CA ILE A 365 8.54 1.73 18.06
C ILE A 365 9.36 2.80 18.82
N ASN A 366 10.62 2.52 19.13
CA ASN A 366 11.48 3.39 19.94
C ASN A 366 12.02 4.64 19.22
N ASN A 367 11.74 4.84 17.91
CA ASN A 367 12.24 6.00 17.14
C ASN A 367 11.13 6.78 16.41
N ILE A 368 9.94 6.94 17.00
CA ILE A 368 8.94 7.95 16.62
C ILE A 368 8.91 8.99 17.74
#